data_AF-A0A143PUP2-F1
#
_entry.id   AF-A0A143PUP2-F1
#
_cell.length_a   1.000
_cell.length_b   1.000
_cell.length_c   1.000
_cell.angle_alpha   90.00
_cell.angle_beta   90.00
_cell.angle_gamma   90.00
#
_symmetry.space_group_name_H-M   'P 1'
#
loop_
_entity.id
_entity.type
_entity.pdbx_description
1 polymer ?
#
loop_
_entity_poly.entity_id
_entity_poly.type
_entity_poly.pdbx_seq_one_letter_code
_entity_poly.pdbx_strand_id
1 'polypeptide(L)'
;MMRSRTGQQHVRGQGTALAVVVAAWASSVAWVASPWPAAPAAQQSPAMPPAGAAPVSEPPEAFRRVCIKCHTSDRVVQGRRFRPQWEELIEQMVSRGAVVNDEDFEVIIGYLVSEFGRVRVNTATAPELASVLHLEAAEADAIVTARRAAGRFADFDALVAAPGVPVAALTTRRDALFF
;
A
#
# COMPACT_ATOMS: atom_id res chain seq x y z
N MET A 1 28.02 36.71 -34.30
CA MET A 1 28.08 37.04 -32.86
C MET A 1 27.24 38.30 -32.64
N MET A 2 26.01 38.15 -32.12
CA MET A 2 25.08 39.24 -31.83
C MET A 2 24.72 39.15 -30.36
N ARG A 3 25.08 40.18 -29.57
CA ARG A 3 24.72 40.35 -28.16
C ARG A 3 23.73 41.52 -28.08
N SER A 4 22.49 41.24 -27.71
CA SER A 4 21.48 42.26 -27.38
C SER A 4 20.55 41.76 -26.28
N ARG A 5 20.41 42.58 -25.24
CA ARG A 5 19.27 42.82 -24.32
C ARG A 5 19.87 43.35 -23.00
N THR A 6 19.95 44.67 -22.80
CA THR A 6 18.85 45.57 -22.35
C THR A 6 18.17 44.97 -21.12
N GLY A 7 18.37 45.44 -19.89
CA GLY A 7 18.34 46.83 -19.42
C GLY A 7 17.19 46.89 -18.41
N GLN A 8 17.47 46.57 -17.15
CA GLN A 8 16.49 46.57 -16.06
C GLN A 8 16.83 47.75 -15.13
N GLN A 9 15.95 48.75 -15.09
CA GLN A 9 15.99 49.81 -14.09
C GLN A 9 14.70 49.82 -13.27
N HIS A 10 14.91 49.82 -11.95
CA HIS A 10 14.22 50.52 -10.86
C HIS A 10 12.78 51.03 -11.05
N VAL A 11 11.98 50.96 -9.98
CA VAL A 11 11.46 52.09 -9.16
C VAL A 11 10.61 51.50 -8.00
N ARG A 12 11.01 51.69 -6.73
CA ARG A 12 10.32 52.42 -5.60
C ARG A 12 8.78 52.31 -5.63
N GLY A 13 8.04 52.03 -4.55
CA GLY A 13 8.15 52.37 -3.12
C GLY A 13 6.87 53.11 -2.70
N GLN A 14 6.44 52.95 -1.43
CA GLN A 14 5.34 53.65 -0.71
C GLN A 14 3.92 53.13 -1.06
N GLY A 15 2.99 52.78 -0.16
CA GLY A 15 2.80 53.07 1.26
C GLY A 15 1.69 54.11 1.44
N THR A 16 0.46 53.70 1.82
CA THR A 16 -0.56 54.51 2.53
C THR A 16 -1.81 53.68 2.88
N ALA A 17 -2.40 54.03 4.01
CA ALA A 17 -3.54 53.40 4.69
C ALA A 17 -4.89 54.11 4.38
N LEU A 18 -5.94 53.68 5.11
CA LEU A 18 -7.31 54.23 5.28
C LEU A 18 -8.38 53.46 4.49
N ALA A 19 -9.24 52.64 5.12
CA ALA A 19 -10.38 52.95 5.99
C ALA A 19 -11.56 53.62 5.25
N VAL A 20 -12.77 53.04 5.41
CA VAL A 20 -14.09 53.72 5.61
C VAL A 20 -15.27 52.95 4.96
N VAL A 21 -16.13 52.44 5.86
CA VAL A 21 -17.60 52.52 5.91
C VAL A 21 -18.49 51.75 4.92
N VAL A 22 -19.16 50.73 5.51
CA VAL A 22 -20.60 50.41 5.54
C VAL A 22 -21.48 50.87 4.37
N ALA A 23 -22.10 49.90 3.71
CA ALA A 23 -23.43 50.04 3.13
C ALA A 23 -24.29 48.83 3.51
N ALA A 24 -25.25 49.07 4.41
CA ALA A 24 -26.32 48.14 4.73
C ALA A 24 -27.32 48.08 3.56
N TRP A 25 -27.63 46.88 3.09
CA TRP A 25 -28.79 46.61 2.26
C TRP A 25 -29.70 45.66 3.02
N ALA A 26 -30.83 46.21 3.46
CA ALA A 26 -31.95 45.43 3.97
C ALA A 26 -32.66 44.77 2.78
N SER A 27 -32.61 43.43 2.74
CA SER A 27 -33.51 42.64 1.90
C SER A 27 -34.03 41.48 2.75
N SER A 28 -35.29 41.60 3.13
CA SER A 28 -36.06 40.55 3.78
C SER A 28 -36.12 39.33 2.85
N VAL A 29 -35.40 38.27 3.20
CA VAL A 29 -35.54 36.97 2.55
C VAL A 29 -36.51 36.15 3.40
N ALA A 30 -37.69 35.92 2.83
CA ALA A 30 -38.66 34.98 3.37
C ALA A 30 -38.06 33.58 3.41
N TRP A 31 -38.02 32.98 4.59
CA TRP A 31 -37.56 31.60 4.79
C TRP A 31 -38.64 30.65 4.28
N VAL A 32 -38.54 30.24 3.01
CA VAL A 32 -39.22 29.03 2.55
C VAL A 32 -38.47 27.84 3.15
N ALA A 33 -39.06 27.20 4.14
CA ALA A 33 -38.57 25.95 4.71
C ALA A 33 -38.54 24.87 3.61
N SER A 34 -37.35 24.63 3.06
CA SER A 34 -37.11 23.54 2.12
C SER A 34 -36.82 22.26 2.91
N PRO A 35 -37.63 21.20 2.80
CA PRO A 35 -37.26 19.91 3.36
C PRO A 35 -36.20 19.29 2.44
N TRP A 36 -34.94 19.37 2.85
CA TRP A 36 -33.86 18.64 2.18
C TRP A 36 -34.05 17.14 2.47
N PRO A 37 -34.09 16.25 1.46
CA PRO A 37 -34.02 14.83 1.73
C PRO A 37 -32.61 14.51 2.26
N ALA A 38 -32.54 13.85 3.42
CA ALA A 38 -31.28 13.31 3.93
C ALA A 38 -30.69 12.36 2.88
N ALA A 39 -29.49 12.65 2.40
CA ALA A 39 -28.72 11.73 1.58
C ALA A 39 -28.46 10.45 2.40
N PRO A 40 -28.51 9.25 1.80
CA PRO A 40 -28.09 8.04 2.50
C PRO A 40 -26.62 8.20 2.87
N ALA A 41 -26.30 7.88 4.13
CA ALA A 41 -24.92 7.80 4.58
C ALA A 41 -24.18 6.84 3.65
N ALA A 42 -23.19 7.35 2.91
CA ALA A 42 -22.26 6.51 2.19
C ALA A 42 -21.59 5.59 3.22
N GLN A 43 -21.94 4.30 3.19
CA GLN A 43 -21.15 3.28 3.84
C GLN A 43 -19.75 3.40 3.25
N GLN A 44 -18.81 3.83 4.08
CA GLN A 44 -17.40 3.86 3.74
C GLN A 44 -17.01 2.40 3.51
N SER A 45 -16.88 1.99 2.25
CA SER A 45 -16.15 0.77 1.90
C SER A 45 -14.77 0.90 2.56
N PRO A 46 -14.28 -0.13 3.27
CA PRO A 46 -12.92 -0.08 3.77
C PRO A 46 -12.00 0.05 2.57
N ALA A 47 -11.32 1.19 2.47
CA ALA A 47 -10.31 1.40 1.46
C ALA A 47 -9.24 0.30 1.61
N MET A 48 -8.89 -0.34 0.50
CA MET A 48 -7.76 -1.25 0.43
C MET A 48 -6.54 -0.57 1.05
N PRO A 49 -5.85 -1.18 2.03
CA PRO A 49 -4.64 -0.59 2.56
C PRO A 49 -3.60 -0.44 1.45
N PRO A 50 -2.80 0.66 1.46
CA PRO A 50 -1.73 0.83 0.49
C PRO A 50 -0.75 -0.34 0.60
N ALA A 51 -0.16 -0.73 -0.53
CA ALA A 51 0.94 -1.68 -0.55
C ALA A 51 2.05 -1.15 0.38
N GLY A 52 2.24 -1.82 1.52
CA GLY A 52 3.09 -1.36 2.63
C GLY A 52 2.39 -1.17 3.98
N ALA A 53 1.10 -1.51 4.11
CA ALA A 53 0.44 -1.49 5.41
C ALA A 53 0.99 -2.58 6.37
N ALA A 54 1.01 -2.20 7.65
CA ALA A 54 1.48 -2.98 8.79
C ALA A 54 0.99 -4.45 8.78
N PRO A 55 1.75 -5.36 9.40
CA PRO A 55 1.50 -6.79 9.35
C PRO A 55 0.11 -7.17 9.87
N VAL A 56 -0.63 -7.91 9.05
CA VAL A 56 -2.00 -8.32 9.35
C VAL A 56 -1.95 -9.54 10.25
N SER A 57 -1.66 -9.31 11.54
CA SER A 57 -1.50 -10.40 12.52
C SER A 57 -2.78 -11.24 12.74
N GLU A 58 -3.95 -10.68 12.48
CA GLU A 58 -5.24 -11.38 12.53
C GLU A 58 -5.77 -11.68 11.12
N PRO A 59 -6.29 -12.90 10.85
CA PRO A 59 -6.88 -13.20 9.55
C PRO A 59 -8.04 -12.25 9.22
N PRO A 60 -8.08 -11.65 8.02
CA PRO A 60 -9.16 -10.74 7.63
C PRO A 60 -10.51 -11.48 7.58
N GLU A 61 -11.60 -10.75 7.76
CA GLU A 61 -12.94 -11.34 7.75
C GLU A 61 -13.26 -12.04 6.41
N ALA A 62 -12.75 -11.51 5.28
CA ALA A 62 -12.84 -12.19 3.98
C ALA A 62 -12.25 -13.60 4.03
N PHE A 63 -11.05 -13.77 4.61
CA PHE A 63 -10.42 -15.09 4.78
C PHE A 63 -11.26 -16.00 5.70
N ARG A 64 -11.76 -15.48 6.82
CA ARG A 64 -12.57 -16.23 7.78
C ARG A 64 -13.90 -16.70 7.17
N ARG A 65 -14.55 -15.84 6.40
CA ARG A 65 -15.83 -16.14 5.76
C ARG A 65 -15.69 -17.10 4.58
N VAL A 66 -14.60 -16.98 3.81
CA VAL A 66 -14.40 -17.71 2.55
C VAL A 66 -13.60 -19.00 2.74
N CYS A 67 -12.38 -18.90 3.28
CA CYS A 67 -11.38 -19.95 3.17
C CYS A 67 -11.54 -21.07 4.20
N ILE A 68 -12.18 -20.78 5.34
CA ILE A 68 -12.35 -21.75 6.44
C ILE A 68 -13.77 -22.30 6.56
N LYS A 69 -14.63 -22.05 5.58
CA LYS A 69 -16.01 -22.55 5.54
C LYS A 69 -16.07 -24.08 5.40
N CYS A 70 -15.10 -24.67 4.70
CA CYS A 70 -15.11 -26.09 4.35
C CYS A 70 -14.01 -26.91 5.04
N HIS A 71 -12.93 -26.26 5.49
CA HIS A 71 -11.83 -26.91 6.20
C HIS A 71 -11.10 -25.92 7.11
N THR A 72 -10.29 -26.42 8.05
CA THR A 72 -9.60 -25.60 9.05
C THR A 72 -8.59 -24.63 8.42
N SER A 73 -8.30 -23.54 9.14
CA SER A 73 -7.26 -22.57 8.78
C SER A 73 -5.91 -23.26 8.56
N ASP A 74 -5.53 -24.17 9.44
CA ASP A 74 -4.24 -24.88 9.38
C ASP A 74 -4.08 -25.66 8.07
N ARG A 75 -5.18 -26.18 7.52
CA ARG A 75 -5.18 -26.83 6.21
C ARG A 75 -5.02 -25.82 5.08
N VAL A 76 -5.64 -24.64 5.19
CA VAL A 76 -5.51 -23.56 4.19
C VAL A 76 -4.07 -23.08 4.10
N VAL A 77 -3.47 -22.75 5.26
CA VAL A 77 -2.16 -22.09 5.36
C VAL A 77 -1.01 -23.07 5.45
N GLN A 78 -1.25 -24.34 5.06
CA GLN A 78 -0.23 -25.37 5.11
C GLN A 78 0.89 -25.05 4.12
N GLY A 79 2.04 -24.63 4.66
CA GLY A 79 3.25 -24.27 3.92
C GLY A 79 3.20 -22.89 3.26
N ARG A 80 4.38 -22.35 2.97
CA ARG A 80 4.52 -21.07 2.27
C ARG A 80 4.46 -21.23 0.75
N ARG A 81 3.90 -20.25 0.05
CA ARG A 81 3.77 -20.25 -1.42
C ARG A 81 4.11 -18.89 -2.02
N PHE A 82 4.53 -18.87 -3.29
CA PHE A 82 4.64 -17.61 -4.05
C PHE A 82 3.24 -17.06 -4.36
N ARG A 83 3.10 -15.75 -4.57
CA ARG A 83 1.80 -15.13 -4.92
C ARG A 83 1.03 -15.88 -6.02
N PRO A 84 1.63 -16.22 -7.18
CA PRO A 84 0.90 -16.92 -8.24
C PRO A 84 0.38 -18.30 -7.82
N GLN A 85 1.08 -18.98 -6.91
CA GLN A 85 0.66 -20.29 -6.40
C GLN A 85 -0.49 -20.17 -5.40
N TRP A 86 -0.56 -19.05 -4.67
CA TRP A 86 -1.71 -18.76 -3.83
C TRP A 86 -2.95 -18.40 -4.65
N GLU A 87 -2.78 -17.58 -5.69
CA GLU A 87 -3.85 -17.25 -6.65
C GLU A 87 -4.43 -18.54 -7.27
N GLU A 88 -3.57 -19.39 -7.82
CA GLU A 88 -3.98 -20.68 -8.39
C GLU A 88 -4.71 -21.56 -7.36
N LEU A 89 -4.26 -21.58 -6.11
CA LEU A 89 -4.93 -22.36 -5.05
C LEU A 89 -6.32 -21.81 -4.73
N ILE A 90 -6.50 -20.49 -4.69
CA ILE A 90 -7.81 -19.85 -4.48
C ILE A 90 -8.72 -20.19 -5.66
N GLU A 91 -8.24 -20.09 -6.90
CA GLU A 91 -9.00 -20.47 -8.10
C GLU A 91 -9.42 -21.95 -8.07
N GLN A 92 -8.53 -22.84 -7.61
CA GLN A 92 -8.88 -24.24 -7.38
C GLN A 92 -10.01 -24.39 -6.35
N MET A 93 -10.06 -23.57 -5.30
CA MET A 93 -11.17 -23.60 -4.35
C MET A 93 -12.45 -23.04 -4.95
N VAL A 94 -12.36 -22.01 -5.79
CA VAL A 94 -13.50 -21.48 -6.55
C VAL A 94 -14.11 -22.55 -7.45
N SER A 95 -13.28 -23.30 -8.19
CA SER A 95 -13.74 -24.43 -9.01
C SER A 95 -14.43 -25.55 -8.22
N ARG A 96 -14.18 -25.62 -6.91
CA ARG A 96 -14.78 -26.58 -5.96
C ARG A 96 -15.96 -26.01 -5.18
N GLY A 97 -16.41 -24.80 -5.53
CA GLY A 97 -17.62 -24.18 -4.97
C GLY A 97 -17.37 -23.11 -3.92
N ALA A 98 -16.12 -22.66 -3.70
CA ALA A 98 -15.89 -21.44 -2.95
C ALA A 98 -16.43 -20.23 -3.73
N VAL A 99 -17.08 -19.31 -3.03
CA VAL A 99 -17.60 -18.07 -3.62
C VAL A 99 -16.72 -16.92 -3.14
N VAL A 100 -15.93 -16.37 -4.06
CA VAL A 100 -14.99 -15.28 -3.82
C VAL A 100 -15.29 -14.19 -4.85
N ASN A 101 -15.55 -12.96 -4.38
CA ASN A 101 -15.64 -11.80 -5.27
C ASN A 101 -14.27 -11.13 -5.40
N ASP A 102 -14.12 -10.20 -6.35
CA ASP A 102 -12.82 -9.58 -6.66
C ASP A 102 -12.21 -8.83 -5.46
N GLU A 103 -13.04 -8.16 -4.64
CA GLU A 103 -12.58 -7.44 -3.45
C GLU A 103 -12.06 -8.42 -2.37
N ASP A 104 -12.84 -9.46 -2.07
CA ASP A 104 -12.45 -10.54 -1.16
C ASP A 104 -11.18 -11.25 -1.66
N PHE A 105 -11.07 -11.47 -2.97
CA PHE A 105 -9.91 -12.11 -3.57
C PHE A 105 -8.64 -11.32 -3.27
N GLU A 106 -8.63 -10.00 -3.52
CA GLU A 106 -7.48 -9.15 -3.27
C GLU A 106 -7.12 -9.06 -1.78
N VAL A 107 -8.12 -9.00 -0.89
CA VAL A 107 -7.90 -9.03 0.57
C VAL A 107 -7.29 -10.37 1.00
N ILE A 108 -7.81 -11.49 0.51
CA ILE A 108 -7.35 -12.84 0.86
C ILE A 108 -5.94 -13.09 0.33
N ILE A 109 -5.65 -12.74 -0.93
CA ILE A 109 -4.33 -12.95 -1.51
C ILE A 109 -3.29 -12.06 -0.82
N GLY A 110 -3.64 -10.82 -0.47
CA GLY A 110 -2.76 -9.92 0.28
C GLY A 110 -2.36 -10.52 1.64
N TYR A 111 -3.33 -11.04 2.39
CA TYR A 111 -3.09 -11.72 3.66
C TYR A 111 -2.22 -12.98 3.50
N LEU A 112 -2.57 -13.87 2.56
CA LEU A 112 -1.85 -15.12 2.33
C LEU A 112 -0.39 -14.89 1.89
N VAL A 113 -0.16 -13.88 1.06
CA VAL A 113 1.19 -13.50 0.63
C VAL A 113 1.96 -12.84 1.77
N SER A 114 1.34 -11.96 2.54
CA SER A 114 2.06 -11.28 3.62
C SER A 114 2.47 -12.25 4.73
N GLU A 115 1.58 -13.14 5.17
CA GLU A 115 1.88 -14.04 6.30
C GLU A 115 2.55 -15.35 5.87
N PHE A 116 2.09 -15.93 4.77
CA PHE A 116 2.47 -17.27 4.30
C PHE A 116 3.13 -17.23 2.91
N GLY A 117 3.63 -16.07 2.49
CA GLY A 117 4.32 -15.90 1.23
C GLY A 117 5.73 -16.46 1.20
N ARG A 118 6.22 -16.69 -0.01
CA ARG A 118 7.63 -16.83 -0.39
C ARG A 118 7.98 -15.69 -1.33
N VAL A 119 9.21 -15.19 -1.26
CA VAL A 119 9.70 -14.10 -2.09
C VAL A 119 11.05 -14.43 -2.69
N ARG A 120 11.26 -14.04 -3.96
CA ARG A 120 12.55 -14.24 -4.65
C ARG A 120 13.42 -12.99 -4.52
N VAL A 121 14.41 -13.02 -3.63
CA VAL A 121 15.25 -11.86 -3.29
C VAL A 121 15.90 -11.23 -4.51
N ASN A 122 16.32 -12.04 -5.48
CA ASN A 122 17.03 -11.55 -6.66
C ASN A 122 16.13 -10.95 -7.75
N THR A 123 14.81 -11.13 -7.69
CA THR A 123 13.89 -10.71 -8.76
C THR A 123 12.66 -9.96 -8.29
N ALA A 124 12.25 -10.13 -7.03
CA ALA A 124 11.06 -9.52 -6.45
C ALA A 124 11.11 -7.99 -6.48
N THR A 125 9.96 -7.33 -6.55
CA THR A 125 9.90 -5.87 -6.44
C THR A 125 10.07 -5.41 -4.98
N ALA A 126 10.37 -4.14 -4.73
CA ALA A 126 10.42 -3.62 -3.37
C ALA A 126 9.06 -3.77 -2.62
N PRO A 127 7.89 -3.48 -3.23
CA PRO A 127 6.60 -3.74 -2.58
C PRO A 127 6.37 -5.22 -2.24
N GLU A 128 6.79 -6.15 -3.10
CA GLU A 128 6.69 -7.59 -2.83
C GLU A 128 7.58 -8.01 -1.65
N LEU A 129 8.82 -7.52 -1.60
CA LEU A 129 9.73 -7.72 -0.47
C LEU A 129 9.13 -7.15 0.82
N ALA A 130 8.61 -5.93 0.77
CA ALA A 130 7.97 -5.28 1.92
C ALA A 130 6.80 -6.09 2.46
N SER A 131 5.90 -6.56 1.58
CA SER A 131 4.71 -7.33 1.98
C SER A 131 5.05 -8.68 2.61
N VAL A 132 5.95 -9.46 1.99
CA VAL A 132 6.27 -10.83 2.45
C VAL A 132 7.20 -10.82 3.67
N LEU A 133 8.11 -9.84 3.74
CA LEU A 133 9.13 -9.78 4.79
C LEU A 133 8.75 -8.83 5.94
N HIS A 134 7.66 -8.08 5.77
CA HIS A 134 7.13 -7.08 6.70
C HIS A 134 8.16 -5.99 6.97
N LEU A 135 8.68 -5.47 5.87
CA LEU A 135 9.68 -4.40 5.87
C LEU A 135 9.00 -3.07 5.61
N GLU A 136 9.58 -2.03 6.18
CA GLU A 136 9.28 -0.67 5.75
C GLU A 136 9.71 -0.47 4.29
N ALA A 137 9.08 0.48 3.58
CA ALA A 137 9.38 0.73 2.17
C ALA A 137 10.88 1.00 1.93
N ALA A 138 11.52 1.78 2.81
CA ALA A 138 12.94 2.11 2.73
C ALA A 138 13.84 0.88 2.92
N GLU A 139 13.44 -0.07 3.76
CA GLU A 139 14.18 -1.31 4.02
C GLU A 139 14.12 -2.25 2.82
N ALA A 140 12.95 -2.38 2.18
CA ALA A 140 12.81 -3.15 0.95
C ALA A 140 13.60 -2.52 -0.21
N ASP A 141 13.59 -1.19 -0.32
CA ASP A 141 14.40 -0.45 -1.31
C ASP A 141 15.91 -0.63 -1.07
N ALA A 142 16.34 -0.75 0.19
CA ALA A 142 17.74 -1.04 0.52
C ALA A 142 18.17 -2.41 -0.02
N ILE A 143 17.32 -3.44 0.06
CA ILE A 143 17.60 -4.77 -0.53
C ILE A 143 17.70 -4.67 -2.06
N VAL A 144 16.78 -3.96 -2.71
CA VAL A 144 16.82 -3.77 -4.17
C VAL A 144 18.06 -3.00 -4.61
N THR A 145 18.47 -1.99 -3.84
CA THR A 145 19.69 -1.22 -4.08
C THR A 145 20.93 -2.10 -3.91
N ALA A 146 20.98 -2.87 -2.83
CA ALA A 146 22.07 -3.77 -2.51
C ALA A 146 22.31 -4.81 -3.63
N ARG A 147 21.26 -5.50 -4.11
CA ARG A 147 21.40 -6.46 -5.22
C ARG A 147 21.75 -5.80 -6.56
N ARG A 148 21.39 -4.54 -6.77
CA ARG A 148 21.82 -3.80 -7.99
C ARG A 148 23.31 -3.48 -7.96
N ALA A 149 23.86 -3.20 -6.78
CA ALA A 149 25.27 -2.90 -6.61
C ALA A 149 26.15 -4.17 -6.56
N ALA A 150 25.72 -5.19 -5.81
CA ALA A 150 26.48 -6.41 -5.59
C ALA A 150 26.24 -7.50 -6.66
N GLY A 151 25.17 -7.39 -7.43
CA GLY A 151 24.67 -8.46 -8.28
C GLY A 151 23.73 -9.40 -7.50
N ARG A 152 23.51 -10.60 -8.03
CA ARG A 152 22.63 -11.59 -7.41
C ARG A 152 23.26 -12.11 -6.11
N PHE A 153 22.47 -12.19 -5.05
CA PHE A 153 22.88 -12.88 -3.83
C PHE A 153 22.75 -14.39 -4.01
N ALA A 154 23.79 -15.15 -3.66
CA ALA A 154 23.76 -16.60 -3.76
C ALA A 154 22.90 -17.24 -2.66
N ASP A 155 22.93 -16.64 -1.46
CA ASP A 155 22.29 -17.15 -0.27
C ASP A 155 22.02 -16.02 0.74
N PHE A 156 21.52 -16.42 1.90
CA PHE A 156 21.20 -15.51 3.01
C PHE A 156 22.42 -14.79 3.56
N ASP A 157 23.58 -15.46 3.61
CA ASP A 157 24.79 -14.89 4.19
C ASP A 157 25.34 -13.78 3.29
N ALA A 158 25.29 -13.99 1.97
CA ALA A 158 25.60 -12.97 0.98
C ALA A 158 24.65 -11.75 1.05
N LEU A 159 23.36 -11.99 1.32
CA LEU A 159 22.39 -10.90 1.50
C LEU A 159 22.70 -10.07 2.75
N VAL A 160 22.87 -10.70 3.92
CA VAL A 160 23.07 -9.97 5.19
C VAL A 160 24.45 -9.31 5.32
N ALA A 161 25.42 -9.72 4.49
CA ALA A 161 26.70 -9.03 4.35
C ALA A 161 26.59 -7.72 3.56
N ALA A 162 25.50 -7.48 2.84
CA ALA A 162 25.34 -6.29 2.02
C ALA A 162 25.04 -5.04 2.87
N PRO A 163 25.64 -3.88 2.56
CA PRO A 163 25.42 -2.65 3.34
C PRO A 163 23.96 -2.20 3.31
N GLY A 164 23.42 -1.82 4.47
CA GLY A 164 22.11 -1.19 4.60
C GLY A 164 20.91 -2.13 4.59
N VAL A 165 21.11 -3.44 4.48
CA VAL A 165 20.00 -4.41 4.55
C VAL A 165 19.48 -4.59 5.98
N PRO A 166 18.16 -4.79 6.17
CA PRO A 166 17.52 -4.91 7.49
C PRO A 166 17.73 -6.31 8.09
N VAL A 167 18.94 -6.63 8.55
CA VAL A 167 19.34 -7.99 8.98
C VAL A 167 18.39 -8.58 10.03
N ALA A 168 17.96 -7.79 11.01
CA ALA A 168 17.06 -8.25 12.07
C ALA A 168 15.70 -8.73 11.50
N ALA A 169 15.08 -7.95 10.62
CA ALA A 169 13.81 -8.31 10.00
C ALA A 169 13.96 -9.53 9.06
N LEU A 170 15.04 -9.58 8.28
CA LEU A 170 15.34 -10.70 7.40
C LEU A 170 15.55 -12.02 8.15
N THR A 171 16.12 -11.97 9.36
CA THR A 171 16.33 -13.15 10.19
C THR A 171 15.01 -13.74 10.68
N THR A 172 14.05 -12.89 11.07
CA THR A 172 12.70 -13.32 11.52
C THR A 172 11.91 -14.03 10.42
N ARG A 173 12.16 -13.70 9.14
CA ARG A 173 11.46 -14.27 7.98
C ARG A 173 12.37 -15.01 7.01
N ARG A 174 13.44 -15.61 7.53
CA ARG A 174 14.45 -16.31 6.70
C ARG A 174 13.85 -17.42 5.84
N ASP A 175 12.85 -18.13 6.35
CA ASP A 175 12.16 -19.24 5.69
C ASP A 175 11.28 -18.81 4.49
N ALA A 176 10.97 -17.52 4.38
CA ALA A 176 10.25 -16.95 3.24
C ALA A 176 11.17 -16.57 2.06
N LEU A 177 12.49 -16.50 2.28
CA LEU A 177 13.47 -16.02 1.30
C LEU A 177 13.92 -17.12 0.34
N PHE A 178 13.94 -16.80 -0.95
CA PHE A 178 14.48 -17.64 -2.02
C PHE A 178 15.42 -16.81 -2.91
N PHE A 179 16.55 -17.39 -3.31
CA PHE A 179 17.62 -16.73 -4.08
C PHE A 179 17.64 -17.20 -5.55
#